data_AF-A0A955VWC2-F1
#
_entry.id   AF-A0A955VWC2-F1
#
_cell.length_a   1.000
_cell.length_b   1.000
_cell.length_c   1.000
_cell.angle_alpha   90.00
_cell.angle_beta   90.00
_cell.angle_gamma   90.00
#
_symmetry.space_group_name_H-M   'P 1'
#
loop_
_entity.id
_entity.type
_entity.pdbx_description
1 polymer ?
#
loop_
_entity_poly.entity_id
_entity_poly.type
_entity_poly.pdbx_seq_one_letter_code
_entity_poly.pdbx_strand_id
1 'polypeptide(L)'
;ILHPYAQRPTEASVYVGWAGQDHLQQAQALAALYLERKDVDGWPTAALVPFLTALDEVLPWVHQWHGEPDERFGGQRMGETFEAFLVGQLAALGLERSDVRAWAPAATGRLRKGKA
;
A
#
# COMPACT_ATOMS: atom_id res chain seq x y z
N ILE A 1 -17.98 -31.14 -26.44
CA ILE A 1 -17.03 -30.54 -27.40
C ILE A 1 -17.57 -29.17 -27.79
N LEU A 2 -16.69 -28.19 -27.91
CA LEU A 2 -16.87 -26.73 -27.78
C LEU A 2 -17.98 -26.08 -28.61
N HIS A 3 -18.62 -25.05 -28.04
CA HIS A 3 -19.41 -24.05 -28.78
C HIS A 3 -18.70 -22.68 -28.74
N PRO A 4 -18.83 -21.88 -29.81
CA PRO A 4 -17.82 -20.92 -30.24
C PRO A 4 -18.11 -19.48 -29.80
N TYR A 5 -17.02 -18.70 -29.73
CA TYR A 5 -16.86 -17.26 -29.89
C TYR A 5 -18.09 -16.41 -30.24
N ALA A 6 -18.14 -15.25 -29.56
CA ALA A 6 -18.93 -14.02 -29.77
C ALA A 6 -20.03 -13.87 -28.70
N GLN A 7 -19.85 -13.08 -27.64
CA GLN A 7 -19.74 -11.61 -27.61
C GLN A 7 -19.22 -11.21 -26.21
N ARG A 8 -18.38 -10.18 -26.01
CA ARG A 8 -18.73 -8.74 -26.05
C ARG A 8 -17.43 -7.90 -26.09
N PRO A 9 -17.35 -6.85 -26.93
CA PRO A 9 -16.52 -5.70 -26.65
C PRO A 9 -17.41 -4.61 -26.04
N THR A 10 -17.59 -4.63 -24.72
CA THR A 10 -17.97 -3.41 -23.98
C THR A 10 -16.70 -2.78 -23.46
N GLU A 11 -15.96 -2.19 -24.40
CA GLU A 11 -14.88 -1.23 -24.17
C GLU A 11 -15.51 0.02 -23.52
N ALA A 12 -15.72 -0.05 -22.21
CA ALA A 12 -16.10 1.07 -21.39
C ALA A 12 -15.29 1.06 -20.09
N SER A 13 -13.95 0.98 -20.20
CA SER A 13 -13.05 1.33 -19.09
C SER A 13 -11.59 1.54 -19.53
N VAL A 14 -11.35 2.19 -20.68
CA VAL A 14 -9.98 2.46 -21.16
C VAL A 14 -9.54 3.92 -20.90
N TYR A 15 -10.18 4.60 -19.93
CA TYR A 15 -9.77 5.95 -19.51
C TYR A 15 -9.73 6.20 -17.99
N VAL A 16 -9.76 5.15 -17.15
CA VAL A 16 -9.48 5.24 -15.69
C VAL A 16 -8.08 4.67 -15.33
N GLY A 17 -7.28 4.34 -16.35
CA GLY A 17 -6.03 3.60 -16.21
C GLY A 17 -4.80 4.38 -15.70
N TRP A 18 -4.92 5.64 -15.25
CA TRP A 18 -3.76 6.42 -14.78
C TRP A 18 -3.95 7.20 -13.46
N ALA A 19 -5.01 6.93 -12.70
CA ALA A 19 -5.16 7.42 -11.32
C ALA A 19 -5.77 6.41 -10.32
N GLY A 20 -6.11 5.19 -10.75
CA GLY A 20 -6.80 4.17 -9.93
C GLY A 20 -6.31 2.72 -10.05
N GLN A 21 -5.22 2.45 -10.76
CA GLN A 21 -4.53 1.14 -10.68
C GLN A 21 -3.29 1.31 -9.78
N ASP A 22 -3.17 0.80 -8.57
CA ASP A 22 -4.05 0.02 -7.71
C ASP A 22 -3.60 0.33 -6.26
N HIS A 23 -3.80 1.58 -5.80
CA HIS A 23 -3.32 2.05 -4.50
C HIS A 23 -3.90 1.22 -3.34
N LEU A 24 -5.12 0.71 -3.51
CA LEU A 24 -5.74 -0.19 -2.57
C LEU A 24 -5.01 -1.54 -2.52
N GLN A 25 -4.72 -2.18 -3.66
CA GLN A 25 -3.93 -3.42 -3.68
C GLN A 25 -2.50 -3.19 -3.21
N GLN A 26 -1.92 -2.03 -3.49
CA GLN A 26 -0.60 -1.66 -2.96
C GLN A 26 -0.64 -1.58 -1.42
N ALA A 27 -1.64 -0.91 -0.84
CA ALA A 27 -1.85 -0.86 0.61
C ALA A 27 -2.06 -2.27 1.20
N GLN A 28 -2.86 -3.11 0.53
CA GLN A 28 -3.08 -4.52 0.92
C GLN A 28 -1.78 -5.33 0.89
N ALA A 29 -1.00 -5.22 -0.18
CA ALA A 29 0.25 -5.94 -0.35
C ALA A 29 1.29 -5.49 0.69
N LEU A 30 1.39 -4.18 0.95
CA LEU A 30 2.28 -3.63 1.98
C LEU A 30 1.87 -4.12 3.38
N ALA A 31 0.58 -4.09 3.71
CA ALA A 31 0.09 -4.56 5.01
C ALA A 31 0.31 -6.06 5.20
N ALA A 32 0.04 -6.87 4.18
CA ALA A 32 0.26 -8.31 4.21
C ALA A 32 1.74 -8.66 4.37
N LEU A 33 2.61 -8.01 3.58
CA LEU A 33 4.06 -8.20 3.66
C LEU A 33 4.60 -7.74 5.02
N TYR A 34 4.13 -6.62 5.56
CA TYR A 34 4.49 -6.16 6.90
C TYR A 34 4.14 -7.22 7.97
N LEU A 35 2.93 -7.78 7.92
CA LEU A 35 2.50 -8.81 8.87
C LEU A 35 3.34 -10.09 8.73
N GLU A 36 3.65 -10.51 7.51
CA GLU A 36 4.54 -11.63 7.27
C GLU A 36 5.93 -11.39 7.89
N ARG A 37 6.55 -10.23 7.62
CA ARG A 37 7.88 -9.89 8.18
C ARG A 37 7.88 -9.75 9.69
N LYS A 38 6.78 -9.23 10.26
CA LYS A 38 6.65 -9.03 11.70
C LYS A 38 6.37 -10.35 12.43
N ASP A 39 5.37 -11.10 11.99
CA ASP A 39 4.83 -12.23 12.74
C ASP A 39 5.50 -13.57 12.37
N VAL A 40 5.98 -13.73 11.13
CA VAL A 40 6.67 -14.95 10.68
C VAL A 40 8.18 -14.82 10.84
N ASP A 41 8.77 -13.75 10.31
CA ASP A 41 10.23 -13.58 10.32
C ASP A 41 10.76 -12.87 11.58
N GLY A 42 9.89 -12.26 12.38
CA GLY A 42 10.27 -11.56 13.62
C GLY A 42 11.21 -10.37 13.40
N TRP A 43 11.06 -9.64 12.29
CA TRP A 43 11.93 -8.51 11.97
C TRP A 43 11.92 -7.42 13.06
N PRO A 44 13.07 -6.77 13.31
CA PRO A 44 13.14 -5.68 14.28
C PRO A 44 12.37 -4.45 13.77
N THR A 45 11.87 -3.64 14.70
CA THR A 45 11.11 -2.41 14.42
C THR A 45 11.75 -1.54 13.33
N ALA A 46 13.07 -1.34 13.38
CA ALA A 46 13.79 -0.52 12.40
C ALA A 46 13.67 -1.02 10.95
N ALA A 47 13.51 -2.33 10.74
CA ALA A 47 13.29 -2.93 9.43
C ALA A 47 11.81 -2.93 9.01
N LEU A 48 10.89 -2.75 9.96
CA LEU A 48 9.44 -2.66 9.74
C LEU A 48 8.97 -1.22 9.44
N VAL A 49 9.65 -0.21 9.99
CA VAL A 49 9.37 1.22 9.75
C VAL A 49 9.18 1.58 8.26
N PRO A 50 10.04 1.13 7.32
CA PRO A 50 9.89 1.47 5.89
C PRO A 50 8.53 1.04 5.30
N PHE A 51 7.96 -0.07 5.77
CA PHE A 51 6.64 -0.54 5.30
C PHE A 51 5.51 0.35 5.79
N LEU A 52 5.60 0.83 7.04
CA LEU A 52 4.63 1.75 7.63
C LEU A 52 4.74 3.14 6.99
N THR A 53 5.95 3.60 6.67
CA THR A 53 6.14 4.83 5.89
C THR A 53 5.53 4.70 4.50
N ALA A 54 5.81 3.62 3.77
CA ALA A 54 5.22 3.38 2.45
C ALA A 54 3.68 3.27 2.51
N LEU A 55 3.13 2.70 3.58
CA LEU A 55 1.68 2.68 3.80
C LEU A 55 1.12 4.09 4.05
N ASP A 56 1.79 4.92 4.86
CA ASP A 56 1.38 6.32 5.10
C ASP A 56 1.36 7.16 3.81
N GLU A 57 2.29 6.93 2.89
CA GLU A 57 2.35 7.62 1.60
C GLU A 57 1.21 7.22 0.65
N VAL A 58 0.75 5.98 0.74
CA VAL A 58 -0.32 5.43 -0.12
C VAL A 58 -1.71 5.81 0.42
N LEU A 59 -1.87 5.95 1.73
CA LEU A 59 -3.15 6.24 2.38
C LEU A 59 -3.91 7.46 1.83
N PRO A 60 -3.29 8.64 1.61
CA PRO A 60 -3.99 9.79 1.03
C PRO A 60 -4.67 9.47 -0.30
N TRP A 61 -4.03 8.65 -1.14
CA TRP A 61 -4.57 8.21 -2.42
C TRP A 61 -5.70 7.21 -2.24
N VAL A 62 -5.58 6.28 -1.28
CA VAL A 62 -6.68 5.36 -0.92
C VAL A 62 -7.89 6.15 -0.41
N HIS A 63 -7.70 7.19 0.40
CA HIS A 63 -8.80 8.05 0.84
C HIS A 63 -9.44 8.83 -0.31
N GLN A 64 -8.63 9.34 -1.24
CA GLN A 64 -9.12 10.14 -2.36
C GLN A 64 -9.95 9.31 -3.35
N TRP A 65 -9.55 8.08 -3.64
CA TRP A 65 -10.15 7.25 -4.70
C TRP A 65 -11.01 6.09 -4.17
N HIS A 66 -10.77 5.62 -2.94
CA HIS A 66 -11.49 4.55 -2.26
C HIS A 66 -12.10 5.02 -0.91
N GLY A 67 -12.47 6.30 -0.84
CA GLY A 67 -13.16 6.89 0.32
C GLY A 67 -14.63 6.47 0.46
N GLU A 68 -15.24 5.98 -0.63
CA GLU A 68 -16.61 5.45 -0.62
C GLU A 68 -16.64 3.99 -0.13
N PRO A 69 -17.76 3.55 0.48
CA PRO A 69 -18.01 2.16 0.81
C PRO A 69 -17.79 1.24 -0.39
N ASP A 70 -16.82 0.32 -0.29
CA ASP A 70 -16.59 -0.66 -1.35
C ASP A 70 -17.46 -1.90 -1.09
N GLU A 71 -18.40 -2.17 -2.00
CA GLU A 71 -19.30 -3.33 -1.91
C GLU A 71 -18.54 -4.66 -1.86
N ARG A 72 -17.35 -4.74 -2.45
CA ARG A 72 -16.48 -5.93 -2.40
C ARG A 72 -15.99 -6.24 -0.98
N PHE A 73 -15.94 -5.23 -0.13
CA PHE A 73 -15.52 -5.33 1.27
C PHE A 73 -16.69 -5.10 2.23
N GLY A 74 -17.92 -5.43 1.80
CA GLY A 74 -19.11 -5.33 2.65
C GLY A 74 -19.51 -3.90 3.02
N GLY A 75 -19.18 -2.92 2.17
CA GLY A 75 -19.47 -1.50 2.42
C GLY A 75 -18.47 -0.83 3.38
N GLN A 76 -17.31 -1.44 3.60
CA GLN A 76 -16.25 -0.81 4.38
C GLN A 76 -15.51 0.27 3.56
N ARG A 77 -15.12 1.33 4.26
CA ARG A 77 -14.28 2.40 3.71
C ARG A 77 -12.82 2.01 3.88
N MET A 78 -12.20 1.57 2.80
CA MET A 78 -10.85 1.00 2.86
C MET A 78 -9.80 1.99 3.39
N GLY A 79 -9.93 3.28 3.05
CA GLY A 79 -9.04 4.32 3.60
C GLY A 79 -9.06 4.35 5.13
N GLU A 80 -10.25 4.36 5.74
CA GLU A 80 -10.41 4.37 7.20
C GLU A 80 -9.89 3.07 7.84
N THR A 81 -10.11 1.91 7.20
CA THR A 81 -9.61 0.62 7.67
C THR A 81 -8.08 0.57 7.71
N PHE A 82 -7.40 1.01 6.64
CA PHE A 82 -5.93 1.01 6.59
C PHE A 82 -5.31 2.09 7.48
N GLU A 83 -5.97 3.24 7.64
CA GLU A 83 -5.58 4.28 8.59
C GLU A 83 -5.59 3.75 10.03
N ALA A 84 -6.67 3.05 10.43
CA ALA A 84 -6.74 2.41 11.74
C ALA A 84 -5.66 1.32 11.93
N PHE A 85 -5.36 0.56 10.87
CA PHE A 85 -4.26 -0.41 10.89
C PHE A 85 -2.90 0.26 11.12
N LEU A 86 -2.59 1.32 10.38
CA LEU A 86 -1.34 2.07 10.51
C LEU A 86 -1.17 2.62 11.93
N VAL A 87 -2.21 3.28 12.47
CA VAL A 87 -2.19 3.82 13.84
C VAL A 87 -1.97 2.72 14.87
N GLY A 88 -2.62 1.57 14.71
CA GLY A 88 -2.43 0.42 15.60
C GLY A 88 -1.01 -0.13 15.57
N GLN A 89 -0.39 -0.22 14.39
CA GLN A 89 0.99 -0.69 14.27
C GLN A 89 2.01 0.30 14.83
N LEU A 90 1.82 1.60 14.58
CA LEU A 90 2.66 2.66 15.16
C LEU A 90 2.61 2.61 16.70
N ALA A 91 1.41 2.51 17.28
CA ALA A 91 1.24 2.38 18.72
C ALA A 91 1.92 1.11 19.27
N ALA A 92 1.80 -0.04 18.58
CA ALA A 92 2.45 -1.29 18.98
C ALA A 92 3.99 -1.21 18.97
N LEU A 93 4.56 -0.39 18.08
CA LEU A 93 5.99 -0.15 17.97
C LEU A 93 6.50 1.02 18.84
N GLY A 94 5.60 1.73 19.52
CA GLY A 94 5.92 2.93 20.29
C GLY A 94 6.38 4.12 19.43
N LEU A 95 5.91 4.19 18.18
CA LEU A 95 6.25 5.22 17.20
C LEU A 95 5.08 6.18 17.00
N GLU A 96 5.38 7.42 16.64
CA GLU A 96 4.39 8.38 16.18
C GLU A 96 4.35 8.45 14.65
N ARG A 97 3.23 8.96 14.11
CA ARG A 97 3.12 9.21 12.65
C ARG A 97 4.19 10.18 12.15
N SER A 98 4.64 11.10 13.00
CA SER A 98 5.73 12.03 12.71
C SER A 98 7.06 11.30 12.50
N ASP A 99 7.32 10.21 13.22
CA ASP A 99 8.57 9.45 13.12
C ASP A 99 8.67 8.73 11.77
N VAL A 100 7.57 8.14 11.29
CA VAL A 100 7.54 7.49 9.97
C VAL A 100 7.57 8.49 8.81
N ARG A 101 7.09 9.73 9.01
CA ARG A 101 7.20 10.82 8.02
C ARG A 101 8.58 11.46 7.98
N ALA A 102 9.25 11.52 9.12
CA ALA A 102 10.63 11.99 9.22
C ALA A 102 11.64 10.90 8.80
N TRP A 103 11.20 9.65 8.72
CA TRP A 103 12.03 8.55 8.25
C TRP A 103 12.45 8.78 6.81
N ALA A 104 13.77 8.91 6.60
CA ALA A 104 14.38 8.87 5.29
C ALA A 104 15.14 7.54 5.17
N PRO A 105 15.12 6.87 4.00
CA PRO A 105 16.01 5.74 3.79
C PRO A 105 17.44 6.22 4.03
N ALA A 106 18.19 5.53 4.90
CA ALA A 106 19.61 5.80 5.08
C ALA A 106 20.22 5.78 3.68
N ALA A 107 20.68 6.94 3.20
CA ALA A 107 21.08 7.12 1.81
C ALA A 107 22.00 5.96 1.44
N THR A 108 21.48 4.99 0.66
CA THR A 108 22.30 3.93 0.09
C THR A 108 23.31 4.69 -0.72
N GLY A 109 24.55 4.74 -0.23
CA GLY A 109 25.58 5.62 -0.77
C GLY A 109 25.60 5.47 -2.28
N ARG A 110 25.13 6.50 -2.99
CA ARG A 110 25.25 6.60 -4.44
C ARG A 110 26.75 6.61 -4.66
N LEU A 111 27.32 5.43 -4.90
CA LEU A 111 28.74 5.23 -5.14
C LEU A 111 29.09 6.07 -6.36
N ARG A 112 29.57 7.28 -6.09
CA ARG A 112 30.16 8.15 -7.08
C ARG A 112 31.59 7.67 -7.28
N LYS A 113 31.80 6.87 -8.33
CA LYS A 113 33.10 6.58 -8.94
C LYS A 113 32.80 6.01 -10.33
N GLY A 114 33.37 6.47 -11.43
CA GLY A 114 34.49 7.36 -11.69
C GLY A 114 34.91 7.08 -13.14
N LYS A 115 35.39 8.08 -13.86
CA LYS A 115 35.86 8.01 -15.27
C LYS A 115 36.55 6.69 -15.65
N ALA A 116 36.23 6.18 -16.83
CA ALA A 116 37.16 5.55 -17.75
C ALA A 116 36.90 6.14 -19.15
#